data_AF-A0A536QGZ4-F1
#
_entry.id   AF-A0A536QGZ4-F1
#
_cell.length_a   1.000
_cell.length_b   1.000
_cell.length_c   1.000
_cell.angle_alpha   90.00
_cell.angle_beta   90.00
_cell.angle_gamma   90.00
#
_symmetry.space_group_name_H-M   'P 1'
#
loop_
_entity.id
_entity.type
_entity.pdbx_description
1 polymer ?
#
loop_
_entity_poly.entity_id
_entity_poly.type
_entity_poly.pdbx_seq_one_letter_code
_entity_poly.pdbx_strand_id
1 'polypeptide(L)'
;MTARMITLIVGGGMSAIALLAGLLVAVNNVAQYAVGAVRPEQFRTNELLGIPLTIAGALGLLYLWPPVQRAVARAIPLRPGSPVIYLTVVLGLLLVAQQVGAQVQPGPPLTIGDLLAQDIPLLILCFVGVGVFVRRSPRRAFERLGLLAPRQRRWWLVAVLGIGVFIAVAFAIEAVANVVSPSQQKQVTDVTTVLFSHFNNPAAIIFLGVLAAVVEETLFRGALLPRFGIVISSVLFAALHTQYAVSFATLEVFVLGLGLGWLRVRAGSIVPGMVTHAGYDIAVGFLSLIAK
;
A
#
# COMPACT_ATOMS: atom_id res chain seq x y z
N MET A 1 -26.17 -7.32 18.22
CA MET A 1 -25.13 -7.97 17.39
C MET A 1 -23.76 -7.68 18.00
N THR A 2 -22.89 -8.68 18.20
CA THR A 2 -21.56 -8.43 18.81
C THR A 2 -20.61 -7.76 17.81
N ALA A 3 -19.63 -6.98 18.26
CA ALA A 3 -18.61 -6.35 17.40
C ALA A 3 -17.92 -7.38 16.48
N ARG A 4 -17.70 -8.60 16.99
CA ARG A 4 -17.19 -9.74 16.22
C ARG A 4 -18.10 -10.09 15.04
N MET A 5 -19.41 -10.23 15.27
CA MET A 5 -20.37 -10.55 14.21
C MET A 5 -20.42 -9.44 13.15
N ILE A 6 -20.38 -8.17 13.57
CA ILE A 6 -20.34 -7.02 12.65
C ILE A 6 -19.11 -7.13 11.74
N THR A 7 -17.91 -7.32 12.30
CA THR A 7 -16.68 -7.42 11.49
C THR A 7 -16.71 -8.58 10.50
N LEU A 8 -17.26 -9.74 10.89
CA LEU A 8 -17.37 -10.90 10.00
C LEU A 8 -18.40 -10.65 8.88
N ILE A 9 -19.56 -10.05 9.21
CA ILE A 9 -20.59 -9.71 8.22
C ILE A 9 -20.08 -8.66 7.24
N VAL A 10 -19.39 -7.62 7.72
CA VAL A 10 -18.78 -6.60 6.86
C VAL A 10 -17.75 -7.24 5.92
N GLY A 11 -16.79 -8.00 6.45
CA GLY A 11 -15.76 -8.63 5.60
C GLY A 11 -16.34 -9.67 4.63
N GLY A 12 -17.31 -10.47 5.06
CA GLY A 12 -18.03 -11.42 4.19
C GLY A 12 -18.84 -10.71 3.10
N GLY A 13 -19.56 -9.65 3.46
CA GLY A 13 -20.32 -8.82 2.54
C GLY A 13 -19.43 -8.15 1.49
N MET A 14 -18.32 -7.53 1.90
CA MET A 14 -17.33 -6.97 0.96
C MET A 14 -16.77 -8.02 0.00
N SER A 15 -16.46 -9.22 0.51
CA SER A 15 -15.96 -10.33 -0.31
C SER A 15 -17.00 -10.83 -1.31
N ALA A 16 -18.26 -10.94 -0.89
CA ALA A 16 -19.37 -11.33 -1.76
C ALA A 16 -19.65 -10.28 -2.84
N ILE A 17 -19.66 -8.99 -2.47
CA ILE A 17 -19.84 -7.89 -3.43
C ILE A 17 -18.70 -7.89 -4.45
N ALA A 18 -17.45 -8.02 -4.00
CA ALA A 18 -16.30 -8.09 -4.89
C ALA A 18 -16.39 -9.30 -5.85
N LEU A 19 -16.76 -10.49 -5.33
CA LEU A 19 -16.94 -11.67 -6.15
C LEU A 19 -18.00 -11.46 -7.23
N LEU A 20 -19.17 -10.95 -6.86
CA LEU A 20 -20.27 -10.70 -7.78
C LEU A 20 -19.93 -9.61 -8.80
N ALA A 21 -19.33 -8.50 -8.36
CA ALA A 21 -18.93 -7.41 -9.23
C ALA A 21 -17.86 -7.86 -10.23
N GLY A 22 -16.82 -8.57 -9.77
CA GLY A 22 -15.78 -9.12 -10.64
C GLY A 22 -16.33 -10.09 -11.67
N LEU A 23 -17.22 -11.01 -11.25
CA LEU A 23 -17.88 -11.95 -12.16
C LEU A 23 -18.75 -11.23 -13.18
N LEU A 24 -19.50 -10.21 -12.75
CA LEU A 24 -20.33 -9.41 -13.64
C LEU A 24 -19.48 -8.70 -14.70
N VAL A 25 -18.36 -8.09 -14.29
CA VAL A 25 -17.42 -7.43 -15.21
C VAL A 25 -16.86 -8.44 -16.21
N ALA A 26 -16.32 -9.56 -15.75
CA ALA A 26 -15.70 -10.57 -16.62
C ALA A 26 -16.71 -11.21 -17.58
N VAL A 27 -17.87 -11.65 -17.08
CA VAL A 27 -18.91 -12.28 -17.91
C VAL A 27 -19.48 -11.30 -18.93
N ASN A 28 -19.77 -10.06 -18.52
CA ASN A 28 -20.24 -9.03 -19.46
C ASN A 28 -19.17 -8.74 -20.51
N ASN A 29 -17.90 -8.62 -20.12
CA ASN A 29 -16.81 -8.34 -21.06
C ASN A 29 -16.62 -9.46 -22.08
N VAL A 30 -16.71 -10.74 -21.66
CA VAL A 30 -16.72 -11.90 -22.57
C VAL A 30 -17.91 -11.87 -23.52
N ALA A 31 -19.12 -11.58 -23.02
CA ALA A 31 -20.32 -11.49 -23.86
C ALA A 31 -20.20 -10.37 -24.92
N GLN A 32 -19.71 -9.20 -24.52
CA GLN A 32 -19.51 -8.06 -25.43
C GLN A 32 -18.39 -8.33 -26.45
N TYR A 33 -17.32 -9.03 -26.06
CA TYR A 33 -16.28 -9.44 -26.98
C TYR A 33 -16.78 -10.45 -28.02
N ALA A 34 -17.62 -11.42 -27.59
CA ALA A 34 -18.18 -12.44 -28.48
C ALA A 34 -19.08 -11.87 -29.60
N VAL A 35 -19.76 -10.75 -29.33
CA VAL A 35 -20.59 -10.04 -30.33
C VAL A 35 -19.83 -8.94 -31.08
N GLY A 36 -18.51 -8.84 -30.89
CA GLY A 36 -17.66 -7.86 -31.56
C GLY A 36 -17.81 -6.42 -31.06
N ALA A 37 -18.46 -6.19 -29.91
CA ALA A 37 -18.69 -4.86 -29.35
C ALA A 37 -17.45 -4.27 -28.64
N VAL A 38 -16.49 -5.11 -28.25
CA VAL A 38 -15.27 -4.70 -27.52
C VAL A 38 -14.02 -5.13 -28.29
N ARG A 39 -13.04 -4.23 -28.40
CA ARG A 39 -11.75 -4.52 -29.06
C ARG A 39 -10.86 -5.40 -28.17
N PRO A 40 -9.93 -6.19 -28.73
CA PRO A 40 -9.04 -7.06 -27.94
C PRO A 40 -8.24 -6.34 -26.84
N GLU A 41 -7.83 -5.08 -27.05
CA GLU A 41 -7.12 -4.29 -26.04
C GLU A 41 -8.02 -3.94 -24.86
N GLN A 42 -9.21 -3.41 -25.14
CA GLN A 42 -10.20 -3.07 -24.12
C GLN A 42 -10.70 -4.31 -23.37
N PHE A 43 -10.84 -5.44 -24.06
CA PHE A 43 -11.14 -6.73 -23.43
C PHE A 43 -10.08 -7.07 -22.37
N ARG A 44 -8.78 -6.99 -22.72
CA ARG A 44 -7.68 -7.25 -21.78
C ARG A 44 -7.70 -6.30 -20.58
N THR A 45 -7.91 -5.01 -20.81
CA THR A 45 -7.98 -4.01 -19.72
C THR A 45 -9.14 -4.28 -18.76
N ASN A 46 -10.32 -4.64 -19.28
CA ASN A 46 -11.46 -4.98 -18.45
C ASN A 46 -11.23 -6.26 -17.63
N GLU A 47 -10.57 -7.27 -18.21
CA GLU A 47 -10.21 -8.50 -17.48
C GLU A 47 -9.18 -8.27 -16.37
N LEU A 48 -8.27 -7.29 -16.53
CA LEU A 48 -7.36 -6.88 -15.46
C LEU A 48 -8.09 -6.33 -14.24
N LEU A 49 -9.34 -5.88 -14.38
CA LEU A 49 -10.17 -5.42 -13.26
C LEU A 49 -11.10 -6.54 -12.76
N GLY A 50 -11.80 -7.23 -13.68
CA GLY A 50 -12.76 -8.27 -13.36
C GLY A 50 -12.15 -9.47 -12.64
N ILE A 51 -11.10 -10.07 -13.23
CA ILE A 51 -10.48 -11.31 -12.72
C ILE A 51 -9.90 -11.13 -11.31
N PRO A 52 -9.05 -10.12 -11.03
CA PRO A 52 -8.48 -9.97 -9.69
C PRO A 52 -9.55 -9.71 -8.63
N LEU A 53 -10.60 -8.96 -8.97
CA LEU A 53 -11.71 -8.68 -8.04
C LEU A 53 -12.52 -9.95 -7.72
N THR A 54 -12.78 -10.80 -8.72
CA THR A 54 -13.37 -12.13 -8.54
C THR A 54 -12.52 -12.99 -7.63
N ILE A 55 -11.21 -13.07 -7.90
CA ILE A 55 -10.27 -13.88 -7.10
C ILE A 55 -10.23 -13.37 -5.67
N ALA A 56 -10.10 -12.05 -5.45
CA ALA A 56 -10.07 -11.47 -4.12
C ALA A 56 -11.37 -11.74 -3.34
N GLY A 57 -12.53 -11.59 -3.99
CA GLY A 57 -13.82 -11.91 -3.38
C GLY A 57 -13.95 -13.39 -3.00
N ALA A 58 -13.58 -14.30 -3.92
CA ALA A 58 -13.59 -15.73 -3.66
C ALA A 58 -12.65 -16.14 -2.52
N LEU A 59 -11.41 -15.63 -2.52
CA LEU A 59 -10.44 -15.89 -1.47
C LEU A 59 -10.87 -15.30 -0.12
N GLY A 60 -11.50 -14.12 -0.12
CA GLY A 60 -12.07 -13.50 1.07
C GLY A 60 -13.16 -14.37 1.71
N LEU A 61 -14.12 -14.87 0.90
CA LEU A 61 -15.15 -15.80 1.37
C LEU A 61 -14.55 -17.13 1.83
N LEU A 62 -13.58 -17.68 1.11
CA LEU A 62 -12.90 -18.91 1.49
C LEU A 62 -12.17 -18.75 2.82
N TYR A 63 -11.55 -17.59 3.06
CA TYR A 63 -10.84 -17.29 4.31
C TYR A 63 -11.78 -17.13 5.51
N LEU A 64 -13.10 -17.02 5.31
CA LEU A 64 -14.07 -17.08 6.41
C LEU A 64 -14.06 -18.45 7.10
N TRP A 65 -13.65 -19.52 6.38
CA TRP A 65 -13.67 -20.89 6.87
C TRP A 65 -12.50 -21.16 7.84
N PRO A 66 -12.74 -21.58 9.10
CA PRO A 66 -11.67 -21.76 10.09
C PRO A 66 -10.53 -22.74 9.71
N PRO A 67 -10.77 -23.86 8.97
CA PRO A 67 -9.69 -24.70 8.45
C PRO A 67 -8.73 -23.94 7.52
N VAL A 68 -9.25 -23.07 6.66
CA VAL A 68 -8.43 -22.25 5.75
C VAL A 68 -7.58 -21.28 6.55
N GLN A 69 -8.16 -20.59 7.54
CA GLN A 69 -7.39 -19.69 8.42
C GLN A 69 -6.26 -20.41 9.14
N ARG A 70 -6.52 -21.63 9.63
CA ARG A 70 -5.49 -22.46 10.28
C ARG A 70 -4.41 -22.92 9.30
N ALA A 71 -4.75 -23.23 8.05
CA ALA A 71 -3.79 -23.61 7.03
C ALA A 71 -2.87 -22.42 6.68
N VAL A 72 -3.44 -21.23 6.43
CA VAL A 72 -2.67 -20.01 6.15
C VAL A 72 -1.76 -19.63 7.33
N ALA A 73 -2.24 -19.81 8.56
CA ALA A 73 -1.46 -19.53 9.77
C ALA A 73 -0.22 -20.43 9.95
N ARG A 74 -0.07 -21.51 9.17
CA ARG A 74 1.17 -22.31 9.13
C ARG A 74 2.28 -21.63 8.34
N ALA A 75 1.93 -20.80 7.36
CA ALA A 75 2.88 -20.11 6.50
C ALA A 75 3.18 -18.67 6.97
N ILE A 76 2.19 -18.00 7.56
CA ILE A 76 2.24 -16.59 7.96
C ILE A 76 1.78 -16.50 9.42
N PRO A 77 2.39 -15.65 10.29
CA PRO A 77 2.06 -15.56 11.72
C PRO A 77 0.72 -14.87 12.02
N LEU A 78 -0.36 -15.31 11.36
CA LEU A 78 -1.72 -14.83 11.57
C LEU A 78 -2.35 -15.52 12.79
N ARG A 79 -3.30 -14.86 13.43
CA ARG A 79 -4.12 -15.44 14.50
C ARG A 79 -5.46 -15.93 13.93
N PRO A 80 -5.67 -17.26 13.75
CA PRO A 80 -6.94 -17.80 13.30
C PRO A 80 -8.07 -17.42 14.25
N GLY A 81 -9.28 -17.25 13.72
CA GLY A 81 -10.49 -16.89 14.46
C GLY A 81 -10.57 -15.42 14.87
N SER A 82 -9.55 -14.60 14.59
CA SER A 82 -9.59 -13.17 14.86
C SER A 82 -10.41 -12.42 13.80
N PRO A 83 -11.54 -11.79 14.15
CA PRO A 83 -12.36 -11.05 13.19
C PRO A 83 -11.61 -9.87 12.58
N VAL A 84 -10.73 -9.22 13.34
CA VAL A 84 -9.90 -8.10 12.86
C VAL A 84 -8.89 -8.57 11.82
N ILE A 85 -8.24 -9.73 12.03
CA ILE A 85 -7.33 -10.31 11.03
C ILE A 85 -8.10 -10.71 9.78
N TYR A 86 -9.28 -11.31 9.93
CA TYR A 86 -10.15 -11.63 8.80
C TYR A 86 -10.46 -10.39 7.95
N LEU A 87 -10.98 -9.32 8.57
CA LEU A 87 -11.26 -8.08 7.84
C LEU A 87 -9.99 -7.50 7.20
N THR A 88 -8.85 -7.54 7.90
CA THR A 88 -7.59 -7.02 7.34
C THR A 88 -7.13 -7.83 6.12
N VAL A 89 -7.31 -9.15 6.13
CA VAL A 89 -7.00 -10.02 4.98
C VAL A 89 -7.93 -9.69 3.82
N VAL A 90 -9.24 -9.54 4.05
CA VAL A 90 -10.20 -9.14 3.00
C VAL A 90 -9.82 -7.80 2.40
N LEU A 91 -9.58 -6.77 3.21
CA LEU A 91 -9.18 -5.45 2.72
C LEU A 91 -7.85 -5.50 1.96
N GLY A 92 -6.87 -6.29 2.44
CA GLY A 92 -5.61 -6.47 1.75
C GLY A 92 -5.74 -7.17 0.40
N LEU A 93 -6.59 -8.20 0.29
CA LEU A 93 -6.90 -8.87 -0.97
C LEU A 93 -7.55 -7.91 -1.97
N LEU A 94 -8.51 -7.10 -1.51
CA LEU A 94 -9.19 -6.11 -2.34
C LEU A 94 -8.23 -5.01 -2.80
N LEU A 95 -7.33 -4.55 -1.92
CA LEU A 95 -6.30 -3.58 -2.27
C LEU A 95 -5.36 -4.11 -3.35
N VAL A 96 -4.91 -5.37 -3.23
CA VAL A 96 -4.07 -6.00 -4.26
C VAL A 96 -4.85 -6.17 -5.57
N ALA A 97 -6.11 -6.59 -5.52
CA ALA A 97 -6.95 -6.67 -6.72
C ALA A 97 -7.10 -5.31 -7.41
N GLN A 98 -7.30 -4.24 -6.63
CA GLN A 98 -7.35 -2.88 -7.12
C GLN A 98 -6.02 -2.47 -7.79
N GLN A 99 -4.87 -2.78 -7.19
CA GLN A 99 -3.57 -2.48 -7.81
C GLN A 99 -3.37 -3.19 -9.15
N VAL A 100 -3.79 -4.46 -9.25
CA VAL A 100 -3.66 -5.23 -10.50
C VAL A 100 -4.56 -4.66 -11.61
N GLY A 101 -5.77 -4.20 -11.25
CA GLY A 101 -6.70 -3.56 -12.19
C GLY A 101 -6.42 -2.08 -12.45
N ALA A 102 -5.56 -1.44 -11.66
CA ALA A 102 -5.24 -0.03 -11.81
C ALA A 102 -4.58 0.25 -13.16
N GLN A 103 -4.86 1.43 -13.70
CA GLN A 103 -4.32 1.91 -14.96
C GLN A 103 -3.63 3.25 -14.70
N VAL A 104 -2.50 3.48 -15.36
CA VAL A 104 -1.79 4.75 -15.26
C VAL A 104 -2.61 5.79 -16.04
N GLN A 105 -3.40 6.59 -15.34
CA GLN A 105 -4.28 7.58 -15.96
C GLN A 105 -4.02 8.96 -15.37
N PRO A 106 -4.08 10.02 -16.19
CA PRO A 106 -3.94 11.38 -15.68
C PRO A 106 -5.11 11.71 -14.74
N GLY A 107 -4.77 12.19 -13.55
CA GLY A 107 -5.72 12.75 -12.59
C GLY A 107 -5.50 14.25 -12.41
N PRO A 108 -6.44 14.96 -11.77
CA PRO A 108 -6.20 16.34 -11.36
C PRO A 108 -5.00 16.40 -10.40
N PRO A 109 -4.24 17.51 -10.37
CA PRO A 109 -3.20 17.72 -9.37
C PRO A 109 -3.76 17.60 -7.96
N LEU A 110 -3.06 16.87 -7.08
CA LEU A 110 -3.43 16.71 -5.69
C LEU A 110 -3.33 18.05 -4.96
N THR A 111 -4.28 18.30 -4.09
CA THR A 111 -4.24 19.40 -3.14
C THR A 111 -3.78 18.91 -1.77
N ILE A 112 -3.34 19.83 -0.91
CA ILE A 112 -3.09 19.52 0.52
C ILE A 112 -4.37 18.98 1.18
N GLY A 113 -5.55 19.48 0.77
CA GLY A 113 -6.83 19.01 1.26
C GLY A 113 -7.06 17.52 0.95
N ASP A 114 -6.75 17.09 -0.27
CA ASP A 114 -6.90 15.69 -0.70
C ASP A 114 -5.99 14.77 0.12
N LEU A 115 -4.73 15.16 0.31
CA LEU A 115 -3.78 14.40 1.12
C LEU A 115 -4.25 14.28 2.58
N LEU A 116 -4.64 15.39 3.21
CA LEU A 116 -5.11 15.38 4.58
C LEU A 116 -6.40 14.57 4.75
N ALA A 117 -7.31 14.65 3.79
CA ALA A 117 -8.57 13.90 3.79
C ALA A 117 -8.34 12.39 3.67
N GLN A 118 -7.26 11.96 3.00
CA GLN A 118 -6.87 10.55 2.92
C GLN A 118 -6.06 10.11 4.14
N ASP A 119 -5.05 10.88 4.53
CA ASP A 119 -4.00 10.44 5.45
C ASP A 119 -4.42 10.54 6.93
N ILE A 120 -5.21 11.55 7.30
CA ILE A 120 -5.68 11.69 8.69
C ILE A 120 -6.58 10.50 9.09
N PRO A 121 -7.60 10.11 8.30
CA PRO A 121 -8.40 8.92 8.62
C PRO A 121 -7.58 7.64 8.70
N LEU A 122 -6.61 7.44 7.80
CA LEU A 122 -5.73 6.27 7.83
C LEU A 122 -4.88 6.25 9.11
N LEU A 123 -4.32 7.39 9.50
CA LEU A 123 -3.55 7.52 10.73
C LEU A 123 -4.42 7.21 11.96
N ILE A 124 -5.62 7.77 12.04
CA ILE A 124 -6.59 7.48 13.11
C ILE A 124 -6.91 5.98 13.15
N LEU A 125 -7.16 5.37 11.99
CA LEU A 125 -7.46 3.95 11.88
C LEU A 125 -6.30 3.07 12.39
N CYS A 126 -5.05 3.51 12.26
CA CYS A 126 -3.91 2.78 12.84
C CYS A 126 -4.01 2.71 14.37
N PHE A 127 -4.28 3.82 15.03
CA PHE A 127 -4.42 3.89 16.48
C PHE A 127 -5.65 3.12 16.98
N VAL A 128 -6.79 3.27 16.30
CA VAL A 128 -8.01 2.50 16.59
C VAL A 128 -7.77 1.01 16.34
N GLY A 129 -7.08 0.64 15.27
CA GLY A 129 -6.76 -0.73 14.89
C GLY A 129 -5.79 -1.44 15.86
N VAL A 130 -4.95 -0.69 16.58
CA VAL A 130 -4.19 -1.20 17.75
C VAL A 130 -4.97 -1.09 19.06
N GLY A 131 -6.14 -0.47 19.05
CA GLY A 131 -7.12 -0.44 20.14
C GLY A 131 -6.76 0.56 21.24
N VAL A 132 -6.30 1.74 20.84
CA VAL A 132 -6.21 2.89 21.75
C VAL A 132 -7.57 3.14 22.40
N PHE A 133 -7.58 3.49 23.69
CA PHE A 133 -8.75 3.73 24.54
C PHE A 133 -9.69 2.53 24.79
N VAL A 134 -9.58 1.44 24.04
CA VAL A 134 -10.37 0.22 24.24
C VAL A 134 -9.60 -0.82 25.05
N ARG A 135 -8.37 -1.11 24.63
CA ARG A 135 -7.50 -2.16 25.23
C ARG A 135 -6.11 -1.67 25.60
N ARG A 136 -5.74 -0.47 25.16
CA ARG A 136 -4.44 0.15 25.39
C ARG A 136 -4.61 1.62 25.74
N SER A 137 -3.84 2.08 26.71
CA SER A 137 -3.64 3.52 26.92
C SER A 137 -2.89 4.13 25.71
N PRO A 138 -2.95 5.45 25.49
CA PRO A 138 -2.22 6.12 24.43
C PRO A 138 -0.74 5.74 24.39
N ARG A 139 -0.05 5.76 25.54
CA ARG A 139 1.36 5.35 25.64
C ARG A 139 1.61 3.93 25.15
N ARG A 140 0.78 2.95 25.54
CA ARG A 140 0.91 1.56 25.07
C ARG A 140 0.57 1.41 23.59
N ALA A 141 -0.29 2.26 23.04
CA ALA A 141 -0.55 2.30 21.59
C ALA A 141 0.68 2.81 20.82
N PHE A 142 1.34 3.87 21.30
CA PHE A 142 2.59 4.38 20.75
C PHE A 142 3.70 3.31 20.77
N GLU A 143 3.89 2.64 21.91
CA GLU A 143 4.82 1.52 22.05
C GLU A 143 4.50 0.38 21.08
N ARG A 144 3.21 0.00 20.94
CA ARG A 144 2.79 -1.06 20.02
C ARG A 144 2.99 -0.68 18.56
N LEU A 145 2.80 0.58 18.18
CA LEU A 145 3.08 1.07 16.82
C LEU A 145 4.59 1.22 16.58
N GLY A 146 5.41 1.26 17.64
CA GLY A 146 6.86 1.44 17.51
C GLY A 146 7.28 2.89 17.33
N LEU A 147 6.45 3.85 17.77
CA LEU A 147 6.67 5.29 17.66
C LEU A 147 7.71 5.84 18.64
N LEU A 148 8.28 4.99 19.50
CA LEU A 148 9.37 5.38 20.39
C LEU A 148 10.70 5.37 19.65
N ALA A 149 11.63 6.25 20.04
CA ALA A 149 12.98 6.27 19.49
C ALA A 149 13.69 4.91 19.63
N PRO A 150 14.59 4.55 18.70
CA PRO A 150 15.31 3.29 18.76
C PRO A 150 16.21 3.26 20.00
N ARG A 151 16.28 2.09 20.67
CA ARG A 151 17.14 1.91 21.86
C ARG A 151 18.63 2.14 21.54
N GLN A 152 19.08 1.77 20.34
CA GLN A 152 20.47 1.92 19.91
C GLN A 152 20.60 3.08 18.93
N ARG A 153 21.47 4.06 19.25
CA ARG A 153 21.64 5.27 18.44
C ARG A 153 22.17 5.01 17.02
N ARG A 154 22.89 3.90 16.79
CA ARG A 154 23.41 3.52 15.45
C ARG A 154 22.33 3.44 14.37
N TRP A 155 21.07 3.20 14.75
CA TRP A 155 19.96 3.13 13.80
C TRP A 155 19.65 4.48 13.15
N TRP A 156 20.04 5.61 13.74
CA TRP A 156 19.95 6.91 13.08
C TRP A 156 20.95 7.04 11.93
N LEU A 157 22.19 6.57 12.13
CA LEU A 157 23.17 6.53 11.05
C LEU A 157 22.71 5.60 9.93
N VAL A 158 22.21 4.41 10.27
CA VAL A 158 21.63 3.48 9.28
C VAL A 158 20.46 4.13 8.54
N ALA A 159 19.61 4.90 9.22
CA ALA A 159 18.49 5.59 8.59
C ALA A 159 18.95 6.63 7.56
N VAL A 160 19.94 7.46 7.91
CA VAL A 160 20.50 8.48 7.02
C VAL A 160 21.21 7.85 5.82
N LEU A 161 22.03 6.80 6.05
CA LEU A 161 22.68 6.05 4.97
C LEU A 161 21.63 5.36 4.07
N GLY A 162 20.53 4.89 4.66
CA GLY A 162 19.42 4.28 3.95
C GLY A 162 18.78 5.19 2.90
N ILE A 163 18.77 6.51 3.12
CA ILE A 163 18.27 7.48 2.13
C ILE A 163 19.09 7.36 0.84
N GLY A 164 20.42 7.41 0.94
CA GLY A 164 21.31 7.29 -0.22
C GLY A 164 21.21 5.92 -0.90
N VAL A 165 21.05 4.84 -0.12
CA VAL A 165 20.85 3.49 -0.67
C VAL A 165 19.54 3.41 -1.46
N PHE A 166 18.43 3.93 -0.94
CA PHE A 166 17.16 3.89 -1.67
C PHE A 166 17.15 4.78 -2.90
N ILE A 167 17.79 5.96 -2.86
CA ILE A 167 18.00 6.78 -4.05
C ILE A 167 18.76 5.99 -5.12
N ALA A 168 19.87 5.32 -4.75
CA ALA A 168 20.64 4.53 -5.70
C ALA A 168 19.84 3.35 -6.28
N VAL A 169 19.04 2.67 -5.46
CA VAL A 169 18.15 1.58 -5.91
C VAL A 169 17.08 2.10 -6.85
N ALA A 170 16.45 3.24 -6.55
CA ALA A 170 15.44 3.87 -7.39
C ALA A 170 16.00 4.21 -8.78
N PHE A 171 17.15 4.89 -8.84
CA PHE A 171 17.82 5.17 -10.10
C PHE A 171 18.19 3.90 -10.89
N ALA A 172 18.60 2.83 -10.20
CA ALA A 172 18.91 1.56 -10.85
C ALA A 172 17.64 0.91 -11.45
N ILE A 173 16.52 0.92 -10.74
CA ILE A 173 15.24 0.41 -11.22
C ILE A 173 14.73 1.26 -12.39
N GLU A 174 14.81 2.59 -12.27
CA GLU A 174 14.43 3.52 -13.32
C GLU A 174 15.28 3.32 -14.60
N ALA A 175 16.59 3.13 -14.45
CA ALA A 175 17.48 2.83 -15.59
C ALA A 175 17.06 1.54 -16.31
N VAL A 176 16.67 0.50 -15.58
CA VAL A 176 16.13 -0.73 -16.16
C VAL A 176 14.78 -0.47 -16.82
N ALA A 177 13.90 0.30 -16.17
CA ALA A 177 12.56 0.63 -16.70
C ALA A 177 12.65 1.39 -18.03
N ASN A 178 13.58 2.34 -18.15
CA ASN A 178 13.83 3.11 -19.36
C ASN A 178 14.30 2.24 -20.55
N VAL A 179 14.86 1.06 -20.30
CA VAL A 179 15.27 0.12 -21.36
C VAL A 179 14.17 -0.90 -21.65
N VAL A 180 13.55 -1.46 -20.60
CA VAL A 180 12.62 -2.58 -20.72
C VAL A 180 11.20 -2.13 -21.06
N SER A 181 10.75 -0.99 -20.51
CA SER A 181 9.38 -0.49 -20.67
C SER A 181 9.35 1.05 -20.75
N PRO A 182 10.04 1.67 -21.74
CA PRO A 182 10.19 3.12 -21.82
C PRO A 182 8.87 3.88 -21.94
N SER A 183 7.89 3.34 -22.66
CA SER A 183 6.58 3.98 -22.83
C SER A 183 5.79 4.02 -21.52
N GLN A 184 5.80 2.93 -20.76
CA GLN A 184 5.16 2.86 -19.45
C GLN A 184 5.86 3.77 -18.45
N GLN A 185 7.20 3.78 -18.44
CA GLN A 185 7.98 4.65 -17.56
C GLN A 185 7.66 6.11 -17.84
N LYS A 186 7.66 6.53 -19.11
CA LYS A 186 7.28 7.90 -19.49
C LYS A 186 5.86 8.23 -19.03
N GLN A 187 4.90 7.33 -19.23
CA GLN A 187 3.51 7.55 -18.81
C GLN A 187 3.40 7.73 -17.29
N VAL A 188 4.13 6.93 -16.50
CA VAL A 188 4.18 7.07 -15.05
C VAL A 188 4.81 8.42 -14.65
N THR A 189 5.91 8.83 -15.29
CA THR A 189 6.55 10.12 -15.04
C THR A 189 5.64 11.30 -15.38
N ASP A 190 4.95 11.26 -16.52
CA ASP A 190 4.04 12.31 -16.97
C ASP A 190 2.86 12.46 -15.98
N VAL A 191 2.22 11.34 -15.61
CA VAL A 191 1.11 11.33 -14.64
C VAL A 191 1.58 11.82 -13.27
N THR A 192 2.73 11.35 -12.78
CA THR A 192 3.29 11.77 -11.49
C THR A 192 3.60 13.26 -11.46
N THR A 193 4.15 13.80 -12.56
CA THR A 193 4.48 15.22 -12.69
C THR A 193 3.24 16.10 -12.58
N VAL A 194 2.15 15.71 -13.23
CA VAL A 194 0.87 16.42 -13.15
C VAL A 194 0.27 16.28 -11.75
N LEU A 195 0.22 15.04 -11.23
CA LEU A 195 -0.38 14.70 -9.95
C LEU A 195 0.23 15.51 -8.79
N PHE A 196 1.55 15.69 -8.77
CA PHE A 196 2.27 16.42 -7.72
C PHE A 196 2.65 17.86 -8.12
N SER A 197 2.10 18.40 -9.20
CA SER A 197 2.48 19.74 -9.71
C SER A 197 2.27 20.90 -8.72
N HIS A 198 1.35 20.78 -7.75
CA HIS A 198 1.18 21.74 -6.66
C HIS A 198 2.28 21.68 -5.59
N PHE A 199 3.07 20.60 -5.53
CA PHE A 199 4.16 20.39 -4.57
C PHE A 199 5.51 20.78 -5.18
N ASN A 200 5.56 21.98 -5.77
CA ASN A 200 6.69 22.45 -6.58
C ASN A 200 7.62 23.45 -5.85
N ASN A 201 7.49 23.58 -4.53
CA ASN A 201 8.33 24.42 -3.70
C ASN A 201 8.87 23.64 -2.49
N PRO A 202 10.00 24.09 -1.89
CA PRO A 202 10.66 23.34 -0.81
C PRO A 202 9.75 22.99 0.37
N ALA A 203 8.88 23.91 0.80
CA ALA A 203 8.00 23.68 1.94
C ALA A 203 6.94 22.61 1.63
N ALA A 204 6.37 22.64 0.42
CA ALA A 204 5.39 21.65 -0.01
C ALA A 204 6.01 20.25 -0.18
N ILE A 205 7.23 20.16 -0.72
CA ILE A 205 7.96 18.88 -0.85
C ILE A 205 8.25 18.28 0.54
N ILE A 206 8.75 19.10 1.47
CA ILE A 206 9.01 18.66 2.85
C ILE A 206 7.71 18.21 3.52
N PHE A 207 6.63 18.98 3.37
CA PHE A 207 5.33 18.62 3.92
C PHE A 207 4.85 17.27 3.38
N LEU A 208 4.89 17.06 2.07
CA LEU A 208 4.46 15.82 1.41
C LEU A 208 5.25 14.62 1.93
N GLY A 209 6.59 14.67 1.88
CA GLY A 209 7.43 13.56 2.30
C GLY A 209 7.33 13.22 3.79
N VAL A 210 7.17 14.23 4.66
CA VAL A 210 6.97 13.99 6.10
C VAL A 210 5.57 13.40 6.37
N LEU A 211 4.52 13.95 5.75
CA LEU A 211 3.16 13.47 5.93
C LEU A 211 3.03 12.00 5.50
N ALA A 212 3.49 11.69 4.28
CA ALA A 212 3.48 10.33 3.74
C ALA A 212 4.26 9.37 4.66
N ALA A 213 5.50 9.70 5.00
CA ALA A 213 6.32 8.86 5.86
C ALA A 213 5.69 8.62 7.24
N VAL A 214 5.06 9.63 7.86
CA VAL A 214 4.42 9.47 9.16
C VAL A 214 3.22 8.52 9.09
N VAL A 215 2.33 8.72 8.12
CA VAL A 215 1.10 7.94 8.03
C VAL A 215 1.39 6.53 7.55
N GLU A 216 2.18 6.39 6.49
CA GLU A 216 2.44 5.10 5.87
C GLU A 216 3.32 4.21 6.76
N GLU A 217 4.36 4.73 7.41
CA GLU A 217 5.16 3.91 8.34
C GLU A 217 4.35 3.49 9.58
N THR A 218 3.43 4.35 10.04
CA THR A 218 2.53 3.99 11.15
C THR A 218 1.58 2.88 10.75
N LEU A 219 1.03 2.91 9.53
CA LEU A 219 0.13 1.89 8.99
C LEU A 219 0.88 0.58 8.71
N PHE A 220 1.86 0.63 7.82
CA PHE A 220 2.52 -0.56 7.30
C PHE A 220 3.50 -1.13 8.33
N ARG A 221 4.40 -0.33 8.91
CA ARG A 221 5.47 -0.86 9.78
C ARG A 221 5.02 -0.93 11.24
N GLY A 222 4.11 -0.05 11.65
CA GLY A 222 3.53 -0.04 12.99
C GLY A 222 2.38 -1.03 13.15
N ALA A 223 1.32 -0.89 12.36
CA ALA A 223 0.10 -1.67 12.55
C ALA A 223 0.16 -3.06 11.88
N LEU A 224 0.55 -3.13 10.60
CA LEU A 224 0.46 -4.33 9.77
C LEU A 224 1.66 -5.27 9.92
N LEU A 225 2.89 -4.78 9.80
CA LEU A 225 4.12 -5.60 9.81
C LEU A 225 4.20 -6.55 11.01
N PRO A 226 3.89 -6.16 12.27
CA PRO A 226 3.97 -7.10 13.39
C PRO A 226 2.93 -8.23 13.36
N ARG A 227 1.98 -8.20 12.42
CA ARG A 227 0.96 -9.24 12.20
C ARG A 227 1.18 -10.03 10.92
N PHE A 228 1.70 -9.39 9.88
CA PHE A 228 1.80 -9.97 8.53
C PHE A 228 3.25 -10.22 8.07
N GLY A 229 4.24 -9.72 8.80
CA GLY A 229 5.65 -9.80 8.40
C GLY A 229 6.03 -8.79 7.32
N ILE A 230 7.33 -8.79 6.97
CA ILE A 230 7.93 -7.79 6.07
C ILE A 230 7.34 -7.88 4.67
N VAL A 231 7.29 -9.09 4.08
CA VAL A 231 6.92 -9.27 2.68
C VAL A 231 5.49 -8.81 2.42
N ILE A 232 4.51 -9.33 3.17
CA ILE A 232 3.10 -8.99 2.98
C ILE A 232 2.86 -7.51 3.26
N SER A 233 3.46 -6.95 4.30
CA SER A 233 3.34 -5.51 4.56
C SER A 233 3.91 -4.66 3.42
N SER A 234 4.94 -5.14 2.73
CA SER A 234 5.56 -4.43 1.60
C SER A 234 4.73 -4.57 0.33
N VAL A 235 4.09 -5.73 0.11
CA VAL A 235 3.11 -5.91 -0.97
C VAL A 235 1.93 -4.95 -0.77
N LEU A 236 1.37 -4.87 0.45
CA LEU A 236 0.26 -3.97 0.73
C LEU A 236 0.66 -2.49 0.62
N PHE A 237 1.90 -2.14 0.97
CA PHE A 237 2.47 -0.81 0.78
C PHE A 237 2.52 -0.43 -0.70
N ALA A 238 3.09 -1.31 -1.53
CA ALA A 238 3.12 -1.11 -2.98
C ALA A 238 1.72 -1.08 -3.61
N ALA A 239 0.79 -1.92 -3.13
CA ALA A 239 -0.57 -1.97 -3.61
C ALA A 239 -1.43 -0.74 -3.25
N LEU A 240 -0.98 0.10 -2.31
CA LEU A 240 -1.62 1.39 -2.04
C LEU A 240 -1.31 2.43 -3.14
N HIS A 241 -0.21 2.24 -3.88
CA HIS A 241 0.29 3.18 -4.89
C HIS A 241 -0.33 2.91 -6.27
N THR A 242 -1.66 3.00 -6.33
CA THR A 242 -2.45 2.67 -7.53
C THR A 242 -2.16 3.58 -8.73
N GLN A 243 -1.66 4.80 -8.50
CA GLN A 243 -1.25 5.74 -9.54
C GLN A 243 -0.13 5.19 -10.45
N TYR A 244 0.64 4.21 -9.96
CA TYR A 244 1.70 3.55 -10.72
C TYR A 244 1.24 2.31 -11.48
N ALA A 245 -0.01 1.86 -11.28
CA ALA A 245 -0.52 0.57 -11.77
C ALA A 245 0.45 -0.59 -11.45
N VAL A 246 0.51 -1.65 -12.26
CA VAL A 246 1.60 -2.63 -12.17
C VAL A 246 2.74 -2.17 -13.06
N SER A 247 3.76 -1.54 -12.47
CA SER A 247 4.93 -0.99 -13.18
C SER A 247 6.23 -1.14 -12.38
N PHE A 248 7.36 -0.71 -12.98
CA PHE A 248 8.64 -0.62 -12.30
C PHE A 248 8.63 0.37 -11.12
N ALA A 249 7.83 1.44 -11.16
CA ALA A 249 7.66 2.34 -10.02
C ALA A 249 6.99 1.61 -8.83
N THR A 250 6.03 0.73 -9.07
CA THR A 250 5.45 -0.10 -8.00
C THR A 250 6.45 -1.12 -7.46
N LEU A 251 7.32 -1.67 -8.32
CA LEU A 251 8.42 -2.53 -7.88
C LEU A 251 9.40 -1.78 -6.97
N GLU A 252 9.73 -0.53 -7.32
CA GLU A 252 10.54 0.35 -6.49
C GLU A 252 9.91 0.55 -5.11
N VAL A 253 8.63 0.94 -5.05
CA VAL A 253 7.88 1.08 -3.80
C VAL A 253 7.89 -0.23 -2.99
N PHE A 254 7.76 -1.38 -3.63
CA PHE A 254 7.86 -2.68 -2.98
C PHE A 254 9.24 -2.92 -2.35
N VAL A 255 10.33 -2.63 -3.07
CA VAL A 255 11.71 -2.80 -2.59
C VAL A 255 12.02 -1.85 -1.43
N LEU A 256 11.62 -0.57 -1.55
CA LEU A 256 11.66 0.39 -0.44
C LEU A 256 10.93 -0.18 0.77
N GLY A 257 9.75 -0.76 0.51
CA GLY A 257 8.94 -1.33 1.55
C GLY A 257 9.60 -2.48 2.31
N LEU A 258 10.35 -3.34 1.61
CA LEU A 258 11.13 -4.42 2.20
C LEU A 258 12.24 -3.86 3.10
N GLY A 259 12.98 -2.86 2.62
CA GLY A 259 14.07 -2.23 3.36
C GLY A 259 13.59 -1.50 4.62
N LEU A 260 12.50 -0.74 4.52
CA LEU A 260 11.86 -0.07 5.67
C LEU A 260 11.31 -1.09 6.67
N GLY A 261 10.74 -2.20 6.18
CA GLY A 261 10.31 -3.31 7.03
C GLY A 261 11.47 -3.99 7.78
N TRP A 262 12.60 -4.21 7.10
CA TRP A 262 13.81 -4.70 7.75
C TRP A 262 14.33 -3.72 8.81
N LEU A 263 14.37 -2.43 8.49
CA LEU A 263 14.81 -1.39 9.42
C LEU A 263 13.92 -1.37 10.67
N ARG A 264 12.60 -1.48 10.51
CA ARG A 264 11.66 -1.60 11.63
C ARG A 264 11.94 -2.82 12.51
N VAL A 265 12.18 -3.98 11.93
CA VAL A 265 12.44 -5.22 12.70
C VAL A 265 13.75 -5.10 13.47
N ARG A 266 14.79 -4.53 12.87
CA ARG A 266 16.12 -4.43 13.49
C ARG A 266 16.24 -3.31 14.51
N ALA A 267 15.62 -2.15 14.24
CA ALA A 267 15.65 -1.00 15.13
C ALA A 267 14.67 -1.12 16.31
N GLY A 268 13.63 -1.94 16.18
CA GLY A 268 12.54 -2.03 17.15
C GLY A 268 11.62 -0.81 17.17
N SER A 269 11.81 0.13 16.24
CA SER A 269 11.14 1.43 16.12
C SER A 269 10.83 1.72 14.65
N ILE A 270 9.73 2.41 14.38
CA ILE A 270 9.41 2.92 13.03
C ILE A 270 10.07 4.26 12.75
N VAL A 271 10.56 4.97 13.77
CA VAL A 271 11.06 6.35 13.61
C VAL A 271 12.31 6.44 12.70
N PRO A 272 13.28 5.50 12.77
CA PRO A 272 14.35 5.45 11.76
C PRO A 272 13.81 5.24 10.34
N GLY A 273 12.79 4.40 10.18
CA GLY A 273 12.09 4.20 8.91
C GLY A 273 11.41 5.46 8.40
N MET A 274 10.72 6.21 9.28
CA MET A 274 10.11 7.50 8.95
C MET A 274 11.14 8.51 8.46
N VAL A 275 12.32 8.59 9.09
CA VAL A 275 13.39 9.48 8.64
C VAL A 275 13.93 9.06 7.28
N THR A 276 14.15 7.75 7.07
CA THR A 276 14.62 7.25 5.78
C THR A 276 13.60 7.49 4.67
N HIS A 277 12.33 7.21 4.94
CA HIS A 277 11.23 7.37 3.99
C HIS A 277 11.02 8.85 3.63
N ALA A 278 10.84 9.71 4.63
CA ALA A 278 10.70 11.15 4.39
C ALA A 278 11.94 11.72 3.68
N GLY A 279 13.13 11.32 4.10
CA GLY A 279 14.38 11.76 3.47
C GLY A 279 14.50 11.33 2.01
N TYR A 280 14.04 10.12 1.68
CA TYR A 280 13.96 9.61 0.32
C TYR A 280 13.01 10.45 -0.54
N ASP A 281 11.75 10.61 -0.11
CA ASP A 281 10.72 11.35 -0.86
C ASP A 281 11.12 12.81 -1.06
N ILE A 282 11.67 13.43 -0.02
CA ILE A 282 12.13 14.82 -0.06
C ILE A 282 13.29 14.96 -1.04
N ALA A 283 14.25 14.05 -1.03
CA ALA A 283 15.39 14.08 -1.94
C ALA A 283 14.93 13.92 -3.40
N VAL A 284 14.05 12.96 -3.68
CA VAL A 284 13.48 12.76 -5.03
C VAL A 284 12.68 14.00 -5.46
N GLY A 285 11.87 14.55 -4.57
CA GLY A 285 11.12 15.79 -4.81
C GLY A 285 12.03 16.96 -5.17
N PHE A 286 13.13 17.17 -4.44
CA PHE A 286 14.11 18.21 -4.78
C PHE A 286 14.85 17.95 -6.09
N LEU A 287 15.22 16.70 -6.39
CA LEU A 287 15.85 16.34 -7.67
C LEU A 287 14.92 16.69 -8.83
N SER A 288 13.61 16.49 -8.68
CA SER A 288 12.62 16.86 -9.70
C SER A 288 12.50 18.37 -9.95
N LEU A 289 12.90 19.22 -9.00
CA LEU A 289 12.96 20.68 -9.22
C LEU A 289 14.18 21.10 -10.03
N ILE A 290 15.29 20.36 -9.91
CA ILE A 290 16.58 20.67 -10.56
C ILE A 290 16.64 20.08 -11.97
N ALA A 291 15.93 18.97 -12.21
CA ALA A 291 15.89 18.28 -13.49
C ALA A 291 14.94 18.92 -14.54
N LYS A 292 14.33 20.07 -14.23
CA LYS A 292 13.54 20.88 -15.16
C LYS A 292 14.43 21.80 -15.98
#